data_AF-A0A7X9WID2-F1
#
_entry.id   AF-A0A7X9WID2-F1
#
_cell.length_a   1.000
_cell.length_b   1.000
_cell.length_c   1.000
_cell.angle_alpha   90.00
_cell.angle_beta   90.00
_cell.angle_gamma   90.00
#
_symmetry.space_group_name_H-M   'P 1'
#
loop_
_entity.id
_entity.type
_entity.pdbx_description
1 polymer ?
#
loop_
_entity_poly.entity_id
_entity_poly.type
_entity_poly.pdbx_seq_one_letter_code
_entity_poly.pdbx_strand_id
1 'polypeptide(L)'
;MDENTKITPLPTLPAISMAHAQQLIAPEVTNLLAVGTRARPGQPTKRTEAVIEEIVISIACGQSLRAVCQRPDMPGYSTVMKWQMDDPSLVEQFDLAYEYHARTLDDIAEDILAGGPSSTGDFRRDEARVAHLRYRLGKLHRRRFGDKVQIEHSVQPLFVMPSDAIEGDGY
;
A
#
# COMPACT_ATOMS: atom_id res chain seq x y z
N MET A 1 -19.24 19.46 30.02
CA MET A 1 -19.24 17.98 29.95
C MET A 1 -19.98 17.72 28.67
N ASP A 2 -19.27 17.70 27.55
CA ASP A 2 -19.87 17.71 26.22
C ASP A 2 -18.98 16.79 25.38
N GLU A 3 -19.40 15.56 25.16
CA GLU A 3 -20.33 15.13 24.11
C GLU A 3 -19.52 14.47 22.99
N ASN A 4 -19.29 13.18 23.20
CA ASN A 4 -19.24 12.14 22.19
C ASN A 4 -18.48 12.46 20.89
N THR A 5 -17.20 12.09 20.87
CA THR A 5 -16.38 11.93 19.67
C THR A 5 -17.07 10.97 18.70
N LYS A 6 -17.89 11.51 17.81
CA LYS A 6 -18.48 10.79 16.69
C LYS A 6 -17.35 10.29 15.80
N ILE A 7 -17.00 9.02 15.97
CA ILE A 7 -16.24 8.23 15.00
C ILE A 7 -17.00 8.36 13.68
N THR A 8 -16.43 9.09 12.74
CA THR A 8 -16.99 9.23 11.40
C THR A 8 -16.96 7.83 10.77
N PRO A 9 -18.09 7.22 10.40
CA PRO A 9 -18.06 5.90 9.79
C PRO A 9 -17.32 6.00 8.47
N LEU A 10 -16.34 5.11 8.29
CA LEU A 10 -15.58 4.95 7.06
C LEU A 10 -16.56 4.88 5.88
N PRO A 11 -16.36 5.64 4.78
CA PRO A 11 -17.26 5.60 3.64
C PRO A 11 -17.33 4.17 3.11
N THR A 12 -18.51 3.55 3.23
CA THR A 12 -18.80 2.27 2.60
C THR A 12 -18.68 2.47 1.09
N LEU A 13 -17.70 1.79 0.48
CA LEU A 13 -17.55 1.79 -0.97
C LEU A 13 -18.89 1.35 -1.57
N PRO A 14 -19.52 2.14 -2.46
CA PRO A 14 -20.74 1.70 -3.13
C PRO A 14 -20.43 0.38 -3.84
N ALA A 15 -21.38 -0.55 -3.79
CA ALA A 15 -21.32 -1.87 -4.43
C ALA A 15 -21.30 -1.76 -5.97
N ILE A 16 -20.33 -1.05 -6.51
CA ILE A 16 -19.96 -1.08 -7.91
C ILE A 16 -19.45 -2.50 -8.11
N SER A 17 -20.31 -3.33 -8.72
CA SER A 17 -19.92 -4.64 -9.24
C SER A 17 -18.52 -4.54 -9.85
N MET A 18 -17.60 -5.42 -9.46
CA MET A 18 -16.22 -5.43 -9.95
C MET A 18 -16.12 -5.31 -11.49
N ALA A 19 -17.17 -5.72 -12.22
CA ALA A 19 -17.30 -5.56 -13.66
C ALA A 19 -17.32 -4.09 -14.14
N HIS A 20 -17.91 -3.17 -13.37
CA HIS A 20 -18.00 -1.75 -13.74
C HIS A 20 -16.71 -0.97 -13.41
N ALA A 21 -16.02 -1.34 -12.32
CA ALA A 21 -14.69 -0.79 -12.02
C ALA A 21 -13.63 -1.20 -13.07
N GLN A 22 -13.79 -2.39 -13.67
CA GLN A 22 -12.94 -2.88 -14.76
C GLN A 22 -13.14 -2.12 -16.09
N GLN A 23 -14.32 -1.55 -16.32
CA GLN A 23 -14.65 -0.83 -17.57
C GLN A 23 -14.08 0.60 -17.63
N LEU A 24 -13.74 1.21 -16.50
CA LEU A 24 -13.23 2.59 -16.43
C LEU A 24 -11.70 2.69 -16.54
N ILE A 25 -11.00 1.56 -16.64
CA ILE A 25 -9.54 1.51 -16.72
C ILE A 25 -9.14 1.41 -18.20
N ALA A 26 -8.28 2.32 -18.66
CA ALA A 26 -7.80 2.41 -20.05
C ALA A 26 -7.41 1.03 -20.64
N PRO A 27 -7.67 0.78 -21.93
CA PRO A 27 -7.53 -0.55 -22.55
C PRO A 27 -6.12 -1.15 -22.44
N GLU A 28 -5.06 -0.33 -22.40
CA GLU A 28 -3.68 -0.79 -22.19
C GLU A 28 -3.43 -1.31 -20.76
N VAL A 29 -3.95 -0.60 -19.74
CA VAL A 29 -3.86 -1.02 -18.34
C VAL A 29 -4.71 -2.29 -18.14
N THR A 30 -5.86 -2.37 -18.81
CA THR A 30 -6.73 -3.55 -18.79
C THR A 30 -6.04 -4.80 -19.33
N ASN A 31 -5.15 -4.71 -20.32
CA ASN A 31 -4.37 -5.86 -20.80
C ASN A 31 -3.28 -6.31 -19.80
N LEU A 32 -2.54 -5.37 -19.18
CA LEU A 32 -1.56 -5.67 -18.13
C LEU A 32 -2.21 -6.23 -16.85
N LEU A 33 -3.40 -5.74 -16.51
CA LEU A 33 -4.20 -6.28 -15.41
C LEU A 33 -4.77 -7.65 -15.77
N ALA A 34 -5.38 -7.82 -16.96
CA ALA A 34 -6.00 -9.06 -17.41
C ALA A 34 -5.03 -10.26 -17.41
N VAL A 35 -3.76 -10.08 -17.74
CA VAL A 35 -2.79 -11.19 -17.70
C VAL A 35 -2.61 -11.73 -16.27
N GLY A 36 -2.72 -10.89 -15.23
CA GLY A 36 -2.60 -11.35 -13.84
C GLY A 36 -3.92 -11.50 -13.08
N THR A 37 -5.05 -11.07 -13.65
CA THR A 37 -6.38 -11.20 -13.03
C THR A 37 -7.29 -12.21 -13.72
N ARG A 38 -6.86 -12.82 -14.84
CA ARG A 38 -7.62 -13.91 -15.48
C ARG A 38 -7.74 -15.09 -14.52
N ALA A 39 -8.97 -15.38 -14.11
CA ALA A 39 -9.32 -16.61 -13.42
C ALA A 39 -8.93 -17.79 -14.31
N ARG A 40 -7.99 -18.61 -13.84
CA ARG A 40 -7.61 -19.85 -14.54
C ARG A 40 -8.63 -20.93 -14.17
N PRO A 41 -9.13 -21.72 -15.13
CA PRO A 41 -10.03 -22.82 -14.82
C PRO A 41 -9.34 -23.79 -13.85
N GLY A 42 -10.00 -24.12 -12.74
CA GLY A 42 -9.50 -25.05 -11.72
C GLY A 42 -8.96 -24.42 -10.42
N GLN A 43 -8.91 -23.08 -10.29
CA GLN A 43 -8.49 -22.48 -9.03
C GLN A 43 -9.50 -22.74 -7.89
N PRO A 44 -9.01 -23.08 -6.68
CA PRO A 44 -9.88 -23.26 -5.53
C PRO A 44 -10.57 -21.94 -5.17
N THR A 45 -11.90 -21.97 -5.11
CA THR A 45 -12.73 -20.83 -4.70
C THR A 45 -13.22 -20.95 -3.25
N LYS A 46 -13.01 -22.11 -2.62
CA LYS A 46 -13.39 -22.33 -1.23
C LYS A 46 -12.40 -21.62 -0.31
N ARG A 47 -12.94 -20.76 0.55
CA ARG A 47 -12.21 -20.14 1.66
C ARG A 47 -12.02 -21.19 2.75
N THR A 48 -10.78 -21.62 2.97
CA THR A 48 -10.38 -22.48 4.09
C THR A 48 -9.31 -21.79 4.91
N GLU A 49 -9.31 -22.01 6.22
CA GLU A 49 -8.36 -21.36 7.13
C GLU A 49 -6.89 -21.61 6.72
N ALA A 50 -6.57 -22.86 6.35
CA ALA A 50 -5.22 -23.22 5.89
C ALA A 50 -4.75 -22.42 4.67
N VAL A 51 -5.67 -22.06 3.76
CA VAL A 51 -5.33 -21.26 2.57
C VAL A 51 -5.12 -19.80 2.94
N ILE A 52 -5.91 -19.28 3.88
CA ILE A 52 -5.72 -17.91 4.41
C ILE A 52 -4.37 -17.82 5.10
N GLU A 53 -4.07 -18.76 5.99
CA GLU A 53 -2.82 -18.84 6.72
C GLU A 53 -1.63 -18.93 5.76
N GLU A 54 -1.70 -19.78 4.72
CA GLU A 54 -0.63 -19.89 3.73
C GLU A 54 -0.41 -18.57 2.97
N ILE A 55 -1.49 -17.85 2.62
CA ILE A 55 -1.38 -16.54 1.95
C ILE A 55 -0.74 -15.51 2.90
N VAL A 56 -1.20 -15.44 4.14
CA VAL A 56 -0.70 -14.52 5.18
C VAL A 56 0.80 -14.75 5.43
N ILE A 57 1.21 -16.01 5.61
CA ILE A 57 2.62 -16.38 5.79
C ILE A 57 3.43 -16.02 4.55
N SER A 58 2.93 -16.34 3.35
CA SER A 58 3.65 -16.04 2.10
C SER A 58 3.86 -14.54 1.90
N ILE A 59 2.86 -13.73 2.24
CA ILE A 59 2.97 -12.26 2.23
C ILE A 59 3.99 -11.82 3.27
N ALA A 60 3.91 -12.30 4.51
CA ALA A 60 4.88 -11.97 5.55
C ALA A 60 6.32 -12.31 5.14
N CYS A 61 6.54 -13.40 4.40
CA CYS A 61 7.85 -13.81 3.85
C CYS A 61 8.34 -12.98 2.65
N GLY A 62 7.68 -11.87 2.29
CA GLY A 62 8.16 -10.99 1.22
C GLY A 62 7.54 -11.25 -0.16
N GLN A 63 6.61 -12.22 -0.31
CA GLN A 63 5.93 -12.42 -1.59
C GLN A 63 4.81 -11.39 -1.80
N SER A 64 4.62 -10.95 -3.04
CA SER A 64 3.46 -10.14 -3.40
C SER A 64 2.20 -11.02 -3.47
N LEU A 65 1.05 -10.51 -3.06
CA LEU A 65 -0.23 -11.21 -3.20
C LEU A 65 -0.48 -11.71 -4.62
N ARG A 66 -0.06 -10.94 -5.64
CA ARG A 66 -0.16 -11.34 -7.05
C ARG A 66 0.71 -12.54 -7.40
N ALA A 67 1.89 -12.69 -6.79
CA ALA A 67 2.74 -13.87 -6.97
C ALA A 67 2.13 -15.09 -6.29
N VAL A 68 1.57 -14.92 -5.08
CA VAL A 68 0.87 -16.00 -4.36
C VAL A 68 -0.32 -16.50 -5.17
N CYS A 69 -1.22 -15.61 -5.62
CA CYS A 69 -2.40 -15.96 -6.42
C CYS A 69 -2.09 -16.55 -7.81
N GLN A 70 -0.83 -16.51 -8.28
CA GLN A 70 -0.43 -17.13 -9.55
C GLN A 70 -0.18 -18.64 -9.43
N ARG A 71 -0.02 -19.16 -8.20
CA ARG A 71 0.15 -20.60 -7.95
C ARG A 71 -1.14 -21.35 -8.32
N PRO A 72 -1.04 -22.58 -8.85
CA PRO A 72 -2.21 -23.37 -9.26
C PRO A 72 -3.14 -23.70 -8.07
N ASP A 73 -2.55 -23.94 -6.90
CA ASP A 73 -3.29 -24.32 -5.68
C ASP A 73 -3.85 -23.12 -4.90
N MET A 74 -3.65 -21.90 -5.42
CA MET A 74 -4.04 -20.66 -4.74
C MET A 74 -5.29 -20.04 -5.37
N PRO A 75 -6.12 -19.36 -4.56
CA PRO A 75 -7.27 -18.61 -5.06
C PRO A 75 -6.80 -17.43 -5.93
N GLY A 76 -7.61 -17.11 -6.93
CA GLY A 76 -7.37 -15.95 -7.79
C GLY A 76 -7.39 -14.63 -7.01
N TYR A 77 -6.67 -13.63 -7.53
CA TYR A 77 -6.54 -12.32 -6.89
C TYR A 77 -7.90 -11.68 -6.57
N SER A 78 -8.85 -11.76 -7.50
CA SER A 78 -10.20 -11.22 -7.30
C SER A 78 -10.97 -11.94 -6.19
N THR A 79 -10.69 -13.21 -5.94
CA THR A 79 -11.35 -13.99 -4.90
C THR A 79 -10.84 -13.57 -3.52
N VAL A 80 -9.53 -13.41 -3.37
CA VAL A 80 -8.92 -12.92 -2.12
C VAL A 80 -9.40 -11.50 -1.80
N MET A 81 -9.47 -10.62 -2.80
CA MET A 81 -9.97 -9.26 -2.61
C MET A 81 -11.44 -9.23 -2.16
N LYS A 82 -12.28 -10.14 -2.65
CA LYS A 82 -13.66 -10.28 -2.18
C LYS A 82 -13.70 -10.74 -0.72
N TRP A 83 -12.88 -11.73 -0.33
CA TRP A 83 -12.84 -12.18 1.07
C TRP A 83 -12.45 -11.06 2.04
N GLN A 84 -11.53 -10.18 1.65
CA GLN A 84 -11.17 -9.00 2.45
C GLN A 84 -12.30 -7.98 2.56
N MET A 85 -13.11 -7.81 1.51
CA MET A 85 -14.28 -6.92 1.56
C MET A 85 -15.38 -7.47 2.47
N ASP A 86 -15.54 -8.79 2.50
CA ASP A 86 -16.61 -9.45 3.26
C ASP A 86 -16.24 -9.66 4.74
N ASP A 87 -14.94 -9.65 5.10
CA ASP A 87 -14.45 -9.98 6.44
C ASP A 87 -13.38 -8.99 6.94
N PRO A 88 -13.75 -8.01 7.79
CA PRO A 88 -12.80 -7.06 8.37
C PRO A 88 -11.70 -7.71 9.22
N SER A 89 -11.95 -8.84 9.89
CA SER A 89 -10.93 -9.51 10.70
C SER A 89 -9.82 -10.09 9.83
N LEU A 90 -10.17 -10.53 8.62
CA LEU A 90 -9.18 -10.97 7.63
C LEU A 90 -8.29 -9.81 7.18
N VAL A 91 -8.83 -8.59 7.08
CA VAL A 91 -8.04 -7.39 6.74
C VAL A 91 -6.98 -7.14 7.80
N GLU A 92 -7.32 -7.23 9.08
CA GLU A 92 -6.37 -7.05 10.18
C GLU A 92 -5.21 -8.06 10.13
N GLN A 93 -5.50 -9.32 9.80
CA GLN A 93 -4.46 -10.34 9.64
C GLN A 93 -3.52 -10.02 8.47
N PHE A 94 -4.06 -9.52 7.36
CA PHE A 94 -3.28 -9.11 6.21
C PHE A 94 -2.44 -7.86 6.51
N ASP A 95 -2.98 -6.91 7.26
CA ASP A 95 -2.24 -5.71 7.67
C ASP A 95 -1.04 -6.08 8.54
N LEU A 96 -1.23 -6.99 9.49
CA LEU A 96 -0.12 -7.56 10.27
C LEU A 96 0.89 -8.29 9.38
N ALA A 97 0.43 -9.06 8.40
CA ALA A 97 1.32 -9.72 7.43
C ALA A 97 2.15 -8.69 6.67
N TYR A 98 1.56 -7.56 6.28
CA TYR A 98 2.26 -6.47 5.60
C TYR A 98 3.26 -5.74 6.50
N GLU A 99 3.08 -5.72 7.83
CA GLU A 99 4.10 -5.27 8.78
C GLU A 99 5.36 -6.14 8.73
N TYR A 100 5.19 -7.46 8.76
CA TYR A 100 6.32 -8.40 8.62
C TYR A 100 6.93 -8.37 7.23
N HIS A 101 6.10 -8.29 6.18
CA HIS A 101 6.53 -8.17 4.79
C HIS A 101 7.54 -7.04 4.60
N ALA A 102 7.30 -5.89 5.24
CA ALA A 102 8.20 -4.75 5.13
C ALA A 102 9.58 -5.01 5.75
N ARG A 103 9.65 -5.76 6.84
CA ARG A 103 10.93 -6.20 7.40
C ARG A 103 11.66 -7.11 6.41
N THR A 104 10.95 -8.07 5.83
CA THR A 104 11.56 -8.98 4.85
C THR A 104 12.00 -8.28 3.57
N LEU A 105 11.26 -7.26 3.10
CA LEU A 105 11.69 -6.46 1.95
C LEU A 105 12.96 -5.65 2.24
N ASP A 106 13.15 -5.19 3.48
CA ASP A 106 14.37 -4.51 3.92
C ASP A 106 15.56 -5.49 3.89
N ASP A 107 15.40 -6.68 4.47
CA ASP A 107 16.42 -7.74 4.44
C ASP A 107 16.77 -8.15 2.99
N ILE A 108 15.77 -8.27 2.10
CA ILE A 108 15.97 -8.57 0.68
C ILE A 108 16.71 -7.43 -0.03
N ALA A 109 16.40 -6.16 0.30
CA ALA A 109 17.09 -5.03 -0.29
C ALA A 109 18.57 -5.00 0.11
N GLU A 110 18.89 -5.32 1.37
CA GLU A 110 20.26 -5.48 1.84
C GLU A 110 20.99 -6.63 1.11
N ASP A 111 20.34 -7.79 0.97
CA ASP A 111 20.87 -8.95 0.24
C ASP A 111 21.18 -8.61 -1.24
N ILE A 112 20.28 -7.89 -1.91
CA ILE A 112 20.49 -7.44 -3.29
C ILE A 112 21.71 -6.52 -3.39
N LEU A 113 21.86 -5.56 -2.47
CA LEU A 113 23.00 -4.63 -2.46
C LEU A 113 24.32 -5.35 -2.18
N ALA A 114 24.31 -6.39 -1.36
CA ALA A 114 25.47 -7.23 -1.06
C ALA A 114 25.86 -8.18 -2.22
N GLY A 115 25.05 -8.25 -3.28
CA GLY A 115 25.25 -9.22 -4.38
C GLY A 115 24.90 -10.65 -3.97
N GLY A 116 24.00 -10.81 -2.99
CA GLY A 116 23.54 -12.10 -2.48
C GLY A 116 22.59 -12.84 -3.45
N PRO A 117 22.02 -13.97 -3.03
CA PRO A 117 21.19 -14.83 -3.89
C PRO A 117 19.95 -14.14 -4.50
N SER A 118 19.48 -13.04 -3.92
CA SER A 118 18.34 -12.27 -4.45
C SER A 118 18.74 -11.27 -5.55
N SER A 119 20.05 -11.02 -5.72
CA SER A 119 20.61 -10.17 -6.77
C SER A 119 20.40 -10.81 -8.14
N THR A 120 20.11 -9.97 -9.14
CA THR A 120 20.03 -10.42 -10.53
C THR A 120 21.42 -10.50 -11.17
N GLY A 121 22.46 -9.95 -10.51
CA GLY A 121 23.81 -9.78 -11.04
C GLY A 121 23.97 -8.60 -12.02
N ASP A 122 22.87 -7.93 -12.37
CA ASP A 122 22.86 -6.70 -13.17
C ASP A 122 22.63 -5.50 -12.25
N PHE A 123 23.67 -4.68 -12.10
CA PHE A 123 23.67 -3.51 -11.22
C PHE A 123 22.48 -2.58 -11.49
N ARG A 124 22.14 -2.30 -12.76
CA ARG A 124 21.05 -1.35 -13.08
C ARG A 124 19.70 -1.89 -12.65
N ARG A 125 19.50 -3.20 -12.83
CA ARG A 125 18.25 -3.86 -12.46
C ARG A 125 18.11 -3.95 -10.94
N ASP A 126 19.21 -4.24 -10.26
CA ASP A 126 19.24 -4.36 -8.81
C ASP A 126 19.08 -2.99 -8.13
N GLU A 127 19.72 -1.94 -8.65
CA GLU A 127 19.50 -0.56 -8.23
C GLU A 127 18.03 -0.15 -8.38
N ALA A 128 17.42 -0.44 -9.54
CA ALA A 128 16.00 -0.13 -9.77
C ALA A 128 15.08 -0.92 -8.83
N ARG A 129 15.41 -2.18 -8.51
CA ARG A 129 14.66 -2.99 -7.55
C ARG A 129 14.73 -2.39 -6.15
N VAL A 130 15.92 -2.09 -5.65
CA VAL A 130 16.14 -1.51 -4.33
C VAL A 130 15.46 -0.15 -4.22
N ALA A 131 15.55 0.69 -5.26
CA ALA A 131 14.86 1.98 -5.29
C ALA A 131 13.33 1.83 -5.17
N HIS A 132 12.74 0.86 -5.88
CA HIS A 132 11.31 0.57 -5.77
C HIS A 132 10.93 0.02 -4.40
N LEU A 133 11.73 -0.88 -3.82
CA LEU A 133 11.53 -1.42 -2.48
C LEU A 133 11.55 -0.30 -1.43
N ARG A 134 12.55 0.59 -1.47
CA ARG A 134 12.65 1.75 -0.56
C ARG A 134 11.44 2.67 -0.66
N TYR A 135 11.01 3.00 -1.88
CA TYR A 135 9.79 3.79 -2.10
C TYR A 135 8.57 3.10 -1.46
N ARG A 136 8.42 1.80 -1.68
CA ARG A 136 7.30 1.00 -1.16
C ARG A 136 7.32 0.94 0.38
N LEU A 137 8.49 0.76 1.00
CA LEU A 137 8.67 0.77 2.45
C LEU A 137 8.24 2.10 3.08
N GLY A 138 8.63 3.23 2.48
CA GLY A 138 8.24 4.56 2.94
C GLY A 138 6.73 4.84 2.84
N LYS A 139 6.01 4.12 1.95
CA LYS A 139 4.55 4.23 1.81
C LYS A 139 3.78 3.28 2.72
N LEU A 140 4.16 2.00 2.76
CA LEU A 140 3.48 0.98 3.56
C LEU A 140 3.69 1.21 5.07
N HIS A 141 4.88 1.64 5.46
CA HIS A 141 5.28 1.74 6.87
C HIS A 141 5.92 3.08 7.18
N ARG A 142 5.21 4.17 6.90
CA ARG A 142 5.68 5.54 7.15
C ARG A 142 6.17 5.75 8.59
N ARG A 143 5.57 5.08 9.57
CA ARG A 143 5.99 5.20 10.98
C ARG A 143 7.41 4.69 11.22
N ARG A 144 7.82 3.61 10.54
CA ARG A 144 9.11 2.93 10.75
C ARG A 144 10.16 3.30 9.71
N PHE A 145 9.78 3.36 8.44
CA PHE A 145 10.67 3.60 7.30
C PHE A 145 10.41 4.93 6.58
N GLY A 146 9.53 5.78 7.12
CA GLY A 146 9.31 7.11 6.58
C GLY A 146 10.44 8.06 6.96
N ASP A 147 10.83 8.90 6.00
CA ASP A 147 11.81 9.96 6.24
C ASP A 147 11.27 10.93 7.31
N LYS A 148 12.02 11.09 8.39
CA LYS A 148 11.70 12.05 9.45
C LYS A 148 12.39 13.37 9.12
N VAL A 149 11.61 14.40 8.82
CA VAL A 149 12.10 15.75 8.57
C VAL A 149 11.75 16.63 9.76
N GLN A 150 12.77 17.18 10.43
CA GLN A 150 12.58 18.22 11.43
C GLN A 150 12.64 19.58 10.71
N ILE A 151 11.51 20.28 10.66
CA ILE A 151 11.42 21.60 10.02
C ILE A 151 11.48 22.65 11.13
N GLU A 152 12.55 23.43 11.16
CA GLU A 152 12.65 24.62 11.99
C GLU A 152 11.88 25.77 11.31
N HIS A 153 10.70 26.10 11.83
CA HIS A 153 9.89 27.22 11.35
C HIS A 153 10.18 28.47 12.18
N SER A 154 10.97 29.39 11.62
CA SER A 154 11.06 30.76 12.12
C SER A 154 9.92 31.58 11.52
N VAL A 155 8.85 31.79 12.28
CA VAL A 155 7.76 32.69 11.89
C VAL A 155 8.12 34.09 12.36
N GLN A 156 8.42 34.99 11.42
CA GLN A 156 8.45 36.41 11.75
C GLN A 156 7.00 36.88 11.94
N PRO A 157 6.64 37.44 13.11
CA PRO A 157 5.31 37.97 13.30
C PRO A 157 5.12 39.14 12.32
N LEU A 158 4.12 39.02 11.45
CA LEU A 158 3.75 40.10 10.56
C LEU A 158 3.19 41.22 11.43
N PHE A 159 3.95 42.30 11.58
CA PHE A 159 3.45 43.49 12.26
C PHE A 159 2.47 44.20 11.32
N VAL A 160 1.18 43.87 11.46
CA VAL A 160 0.12 44.59 10.78
C VAL A 160 0.00 45.94 11.47
N MET A 161 0.51 46.99 10.82
CA MET A 161 0.28 48.35 11.26
C MET A 161 -1.24 48.59 11.28
N PRO A 162 -1.83 49.06 12.39
CA PRO A 162 -3.22 49.51 12.37
C PRO A 162 -3.35 50.64 11.36
N SER A 163 -4.42 50.62 10.56
CA SER A 163 -4.69 51.60 9.50
C SER A 163 -4.72 53.05 10.01
N ASP A 164 -4.92 53.23 11.31
CA ASP A 164 -5.04 54.51 12.00
C ASP A 164 -3.67 55.15 12.31
N ALA A 165 -2.55 54.43 12.07
CA ALA A 165 -1.19 54.92 12.35
C ALA A 165 -0.54 55.67 11.17
N ILE A 166 -1.24 55.82 10.04
CA ILE A 166 -0.76 56.61 8.91
C ILE A 166 -1.40 58.00 8.98
N GLU A 167 -0.92 58.84 9.90
CA GLU A 167 -1.12 60.29 9.80
C GLU A 167 -0.23 60.84 8.69
N GLY A 168 -0.73 60.75 7.46
CA GLY A 168 -0.19 61.52 6.35
C GLY A 168 -0.84 62.89 6.36
N ASP A 169 -0.08 63.93 6.70
CA ASP A 169 -0.43 65.30 6.34
C ASP A 169 -0.50 65.34 4.80
N GLY A 170 -1.73 65.28 4.28
CA GLY A 170 -2.00 65.42 2.86
C GLY A 170 -1.56 66.81 2.41
N TYR A 171 -0.58 66.86 1.51
CA TYR A 171 -0.20 68.07 0.79
C TYR A 171 -1.32 68.57 -0.12
#